data_AF-A0A8E6BBU7-F1
#
_entry.id   AF-A0A8E6BBU7-F1
#
_cell.length_a   1.000
_cell.length_b   1.000
_cell.length_c   1.000
_cell.angle_alpha   90.00
_cell.angle_beta   90.00
_cell.angle_gamma   90.00
#
_symmetry.space_group_name_H-M   'P 1'
#
loop_
_entity.id
_entity.type
_entity.pdbx_description
1 polymer ?
#
loop_
_entity_poly.entity_id
_entity_poly.type
_entity_poly.pdbx_seq_one_letter_code
_entity_poly.pdbx_strand_id
1 'polypeptide(L)'
;MKSIIFIFLGGLLICSAILKGYAIAIGKFNLNYLSSDPRLSLLIVDWEIILGIWLVLGKNSLVPWLFSFLTFLGFAITGFVLALSGFASCGCLGLLQVNPWIMFTVDVAALLLLLKIRPALKDVYNIKCKQAIPFALVIIFGITLAILCESTQFGQNIKAKIRGDQVVLRQSKVNLGIGQMDEWLEHNAEAVNWSSETVRIYGGTSACNFDILQDCPIDIKPLQEVKLRVRLHLKNPEGIFVKQEAAFWVSNDSGTIVWELPITLIGVLSENPAHFNEVDK
;
A
#
# COMPACT_ATOMS: atom_id res chain seq x y z
N MET A 1 -10.19 32.64 16.53
CA MET A 1 -10.27 31.19 16.83
C MET A 1 -10.33 30.31 15.59
N LYS A 2 -11.30 30.50 14.67
CA LYS A 2 -11.42 29.67 13.46
C LYS A 2 -10.11 29.58 12.65
N SER A 3 -9.43 30.71 12.46
CA SER A 3 -8.14 30.76 11.74
C SER A 3 -7.03 29.93 12.39
N ILE A 4 -6.97 29.85 13.72
CA ILE A 4 -5.90 29.11 14.42
C ILE A 4 -6.01 27.61 14.12
N ILE A 5 -7.24 27.07 14.11
CA ILE A 5 -7.46 25.64 13.87
C ILE A 5 -7.12 25.29 12.41
N PHE A 6 -7.48 26.15 11.44
CA PHE A 6 -7.08 25.95 10.06
C PHE A 6 -5.55 26.03 9.87
N ILE A 7 -4.88 26.98 10.52
CA ILE A 7 -3.42 27.07 10.51
C ILE A 7 -2.79 25.80 11.10
N PHE A 8 -3.32 25.30 12.21
CA PHE A 8 -2.83 24.08 12.86
C PHE A 8 -3.00 22.85 11.96
N LEU A 9 -4.20 22.62 11.42
CA LEU A 9 -4.46 21.48 10.53
C LEU A 9 -3.66 21.58 9.22
N GLY A 10 -3.53 22.78 8.67
CA GLY A 10 -2.69 23.02 7.49
C GLY A 10 -1.22 22.74 7.76
N GLY A 11 -0.71 23.17 8.92
CA GLY A 11 0.64 22.85 9.38
C GLY A 11 0.87 21.35 9.53
N LEU A 12 -0.12 20.61 10.07
CA LEU A 12 -0.06 19.15 10.18
C LEU A 12 0.06 18.48 8.81
N LEU A 13 -0.75 18.89 7.82
CA LEU A 13 -0.68 18.37 6.46
C LEU A 13 0.68 18.66 5.80
N ILE A 14 1.19 19.89 5.93
CA ILE A 14 2.50 20.24 5.38
C ILE A 14 3.62 19.42 6.02
N CYS A 15 3.60 19.25 7.35
CA CYS A 15 4.59 18.42 8.04
C CYS A 15 4.55 16.96 7.58
N SER A 16 3.34 16.39 7.49
CA SER A 16 3.12 15.04 6.95
C SER A 16 3.71 14.90 5.54
N ALA A 17 3.42 15.86 4.66
CA ALA A 17 3.88 15.85 3.27
C ALA A 17 5.40 15.95 3.17
N ILE A 18 6.05 16.81 3.97
CA ILE A 18 7.50 16.92 4.02
C ILE A 18 8.14 15.61 4.48
N LEU A 19 7.60 14.97 5.52
CA LEU A 19 8.12 13.68 5.99
C LEU A 19 7.98 12.58 4.92
N LYS A 20 6.85 12.54 4.21
CA LYS A 20 6.63 11.63 3.07
C LYS A 20 7.61 11.92 1.93
N GLY A 21 7.75 13.19 1.53
CA GLY A 21 8.67 13.61 0.48
C GLY A 21 10.13 13.28 0.81
N TYR A 22 10.54 13.48 2.06
CA TYR A 22 11.87 13.10 2.54
C TYR A 22 12.09 11.57 2.46
N ALA A 23 11.10 10.76 2.84
CA ALA A 23 11.17 9.30 2.71
C ALA A 23 11.34 8.84 1.26
N ILE A 24 10.67 9.51 0.32
CA ILE A 24 10.83 9.27 -1.13
C ILE A 24 12.25 9.65 -1.56
N ALA A 25 12.75 10.82 -1.14
CA ALA A 25 14.06 11.34 -1.54
C ALA A 25 15.23 10.43 -1.13
N ILE A 26 15.10 9.70 -0.01
CA ILE A 26 16.14 8.79 0.48
C ILE A 26 15.92 7.32 0.10
N GLY A 27 14.95 7.02 -0.77
CA GLY A 27 14.67 5.65 -1.24
C GLY A 27 14.11 4.69 -0.17
N LYS A 28 13.92 5.14 1.08
CA LYS A 28 13.39 4.31 2.19
C LYS A 28 11.87 4.22 2.19
N PHE A 29 11.25 4.39 1.04
CA PHE A 29 9.80 4.29 0.92
C PHE A 29 9.40 2.83 1.02
N ASN A 30 8.75 2.45 2.12
CA ASN A 30 8.21 1.11 2.30
C ASN A 30 7.08 0.89 1.27
N LEU A 31 7.42 0.26 0.15
CA LEU A 31 6.54 -0.04 -0.99
C LEU A 31 5.32 -0.92 -0.67
N ASN A 32 5.16 -1.34 0.59
CA ASN A 32 4.34 -2.48 0.96
C ASN A 32 2.86 -2.19 1.26
N TYR A 33 2.40 -0.93 1.33
CA TYR A 33 1.06 -0.71 1.92
C TYR A 33 0.02 0.05 1.11
N LEU A 34 0.32 1.16 0.42
CA LEU A 34 -0.75 1.96 -0.21
C LEU A 34 -0.45 2.52 -1.59
N SER A 35 0.76 2.34 -2.13
CA SER A 35 1.10 2.69 -3.50
C SER A 35 2.43 2.09 -3.85
N SER A 36 2.41 0.94 -4.53
CA SER A 36 3.64 0.41 -5.14
C SER A 36 4.12 1.31 -6.29
N ASP A 37 3.31 2.30 -6.72
CA ASP A 37 3.67 3.30 -7.71
C ASP A 37 4.22 4.59 -7.04
N PRO A 38 5.50 4.93 -7.23
CA PRO A 38 6.09 6.18 -6.74
C PRO A 38 5.36 7.44 -7.20
N ARG A 39 4.75 7.42 -8.40
CA ARG A 39 4.05 8.58 -8.98
C ARG A 39 2.84 8.96 -8.15
N LEU A 40 2.12 7.98 -7.63
CA LEU A 40 0.95 8.24 -6.80
C LEU A 40 1.34 8.83 -5.45
N SER A 41 2.42 8.32 -4.87
CA SER A 41 2.95 8.85 -3.62
C SER A 41 3.34 10.32 -3.76
N LEU A 42 3.94 10.70 -4.89
CA LEU A 42 4.24 12.10 -5.23
C LEU A 42 2.95 12.95 -5.31
N LEU A 43 1.92 12.46 -6.02
CA LEU A 43 0.64 13.17 -6.13
C LEU A 43 -0.06 13.40 -4.78
N ILE A 44 0.02 12.43 -3.86
CA ILE A 44 -0.53 12.57 -2.51
C ILE A 44 0.26 13.61 -1.71
N VAL A 45 1.59 13.62 -1.82
CA VAL A 45 2.45 14.62 -1.18
C VAL A 45 2.12 16.03 -1.70
N ASP A 46 2.02 16.19 -3.01
CA ASP A 46 1.67 17.47 -3.63
C ASP A 46 0.28 17.94 -3.19
N TRP A 47 -0.69 17.01 -3.11
CA TRP A 47 -2.03 17.29 -2.62
C TRP A 47 -2.03 17.79 -1.17
N GLU A 48 -1.29 17.14 -0.27
CA GLU A 48 -1.18 17.54 1.14
C GLU A 48 -0.54 18.92 1.29
N ILE A 49 0.49 19.24 0.49
CA ILE A 49 1.14 20.56 0.48
C ILE A 49 0.16 21.64 0.00
N ILE A 50 -0.49 21.42 -1.15
CA ILE A 50 -1.43 22.38 -1.73
C ILE A 50 -2.57 22.65 -0.75
N LEU A 51 -3.18 21.60 -0.20
CA LEU A 51 -4.27 21.72 0.74
C LEU A 51 -3.82 22.36 2.07
N GLY A 52 -2.65 21.99 2.57
CA GLY A 52 -2.09 22.56 3.79
C GLY A 52 -1.81 24.05 3.67
N ILE A 53 -1.18 24.49 2.57
CA ILE A 53 -0.97 25.91 2.27
C ILE A 53 -2.33 26.63 2.14
N TRP A 54 -3.30 26.01 1.47
CA TRP A 54 -4.63 26.59 1.30
C TRP A 54 -5.33 26.83 2.64
N LEU A 55 -5.19 25.91 3.61
CA LEU A 55 -5.71 26.09 4.96
C LEU A 55 -4.97 27.17 5.75
N VAL A 56 -3.63 27.22 5.66
CA VAL A 56 -2.81 28.22 6.37
C VAL A 56 -3.11 29.64 5.91
N LEU A 57 -3.39 29.84 4.62
CA LEU A 57 -3.81 31.14 4.08
C LEU A 57 -5.17 31.63 4.63
N GLY A 58 -5.91 30.77 5.34
CA GLY A 58 -7.02 31.19 6.22
C GLY A 58 -8.22 31.79 5.48
N LYS A 59 -8.34 31.57 4.17
CA LYS A 59 -9.48 32.05 3.39
C LYS A 59 -10.69 31.17 3.73
N ASN A 60 -11.61 31.69 4.55
CA ASN A 60 -12.80 31.01 5.09
C ASN A 60 -13.84 30.64 4.01
N SER A 61 -13.45 29.93 2.96
CA SER A 61 -14.39 29.38 1.98
C SER A 61 -14.85 27.97 2.39
N LEU A 62 -16.05 27.60 1.95
CA LEU A 62 -16.56 26.23 2.11
C LEU A 62 -15.64 25.19 1.46
N VAL A 63 -14.96 25.57 0.37
CA VAL A 63 -14.18 24.67 -0.47
C VAL A 63 -12.97 24.04 0.26
N PRO A 64 -12.01 24.80 0.83
CA PRO A 64 -10.92 24.23 1.64
C PRO A 64 -11.42 23.39 2.80
N TRP A 65 -12.49 23.84 3.46
CA TRP A 65 -13.10 23.08 4.56
C TRP A 65 -13.57 21.71 4.09
N LEU A 66 -14.28 21.65 2.95
CA LEU A 66 -14.79 20.40 2.38
C LEU A 66 -13.64 19.48 1.94
N PHE A 67 -12.64 20.00 1.23
CA PHE A 67 -11.48 19.20 0.79
C PHE A 67 -10.67 18.67 1.97
N SER A 68 -10.49 19.47 3.01
CA SER A 68 -9.82 19.05 4.24
C SER A 68 -10.62 17.96 4.94
N PHE A 69 -11.93 18.14 5.04
CA PHE A 69 -12.82 17.15 5.63
C PHE A 69 -12.73 15.82 4.89
N LEU A 70 -12.81 15.82 3.55
CA LEU A 70 -12.70 14.62 2.75
C LEU A 70 -11.32 13.96 2.85
N THR A 71 -10.25 14.76 2.89
CA THR A 71 -8.87 14.25 3.01
C THR A 71 -8.66 13.56 4.36
N PHE A 72 -9.02 14.22 5.47
CA PHE A 72 -8.93 13.62 6.80
C PHE A 72 -9.89 12.43 6.96
N LEU A 73 -11.04 12.43 6.28
CA LEU A 73 -11.96 11.29 6.27
C LEU A 73 -11.33 10.09 5.56
N GLY A 74 -10.68 10.32 4.42
CA GLY A 74 -9.91 9.29 3.73
C GLY A 74 -8.81 8.71 4.61
N PHE A 75 -8.00 9.57 5.23
CA PHE A 75 -6.93 9.15 6.14
C PHE A 75 -7.47 8.37 7.36
N ALA A 76 -8.55 8.84 7.96
CA ALA A 76 -9.21 8.14 9.07
C ALA A 76 -9.67 6.73 8.66
N ILE A 77 -10.35 6.60 7.51
CA ILE A 77 -10.80 5.30 7.01
C ILE A 77 -9.61 4.38 6.77
N THR A 78 -8.58 4.86 6.08
CA THR A 78 -7.36 4.07 5.82
C THR A 78 -6.68 3.64 7.10
N GLY A 79 -6.49 4.55 8.06
CA GLY A 79 -5.91 4.27 9.37
C GLY A 79 -6.73 3.25 10.17
N PHE A 80 -8.05 3.36 10.13
CA PHE A 80 -8.96 2.43 10.80
C PHE A 80 -8.86 1.02 10.23
N VAL A 81 -8.90 0.87 8.90
CA VAL A 81 -8.81 -0.45 8.26
C VAL A 81 -7.43 -1.09 8.51
N LEU A 82 -6.35 -0.31 8.48
CA LEU A 82 -5.01 -0.79 8.84
C LEU A 82 -4.94 -1.24 10.31
N ALA A 83 -5.57 -0.47 11.21
CA ALA A 83 -5.62 -0.79 12.63
C ALA A 83 -6.40 -2.10 12.90
N LEU A 84 -7.55 -2.28 12.26
CA LEU A 84 -8.34 -3.52 12.32
C LEU A 84 -7.61 -4.73 11.74
N SER A 85 -6.71 -4.49 10.77
CA SER A 85 -5.90 -5.54 10.15
C SER A 85 -4.66 -5.91 10.98
N GLY A 86 -4.41 -5.23 12.11
CA GLY A 86 -3.30 -5.52 13.01
C GLY A 86 -1.93 -5.07 12.50
N PHE A 87 -1.87 -4.10 11.58
CA PHE A 87 -0.59 -3.58 11.10
C PHE A 87 0.16 -2.82 12.20
N ALA A 88 1.47 -3.04 12.29
CA ALA A 88 2.32 -2.37 13.27
C ALA A 88 2.52 -0.88 12.98
N SER A 89 2.44 -0.49 11.70
CA SER A 89 2.64 0.90 11.23
C SER A 89 1.74 1.20 10.05
N CYS A 90 1.23 2.43 9.95
CA CYS A 90 0.43 2.86 8.80
C CYS A 90 1.25 3.44 7.64
N GLY A 91 2.52 3.82 7.86
CA GLY A 91 3.35 4.49 6.85
C GLY A 91 2.88 5.89 6.42
N CYS A 92 1.80 6.43 7.00
CA CYS A 92 1.23 7.72 6.60
C CYS A 92 2.15 8.92 6.87
N LEU A 93 3.16 8.81 7.74
CA LEU A 93 4.15 9.86 8.01
C LEU A 93 5.51 9.56 7.35
N GLY A 94 5.50 8.79 6.24
CA GLY A 94 6.72 8.41 5.54
C GLY A 94 7.60 7.50 6.40
N LEU A 95 8.77 8.00 6.79
CA LEU A 95 9.76 7.26 7.59
C LEU A 95 9.30 6.92 9.00
N LEU A 96 8.40 7.72 9.58
CA LEU A 96 8.00 7.53 10.96
C LEU A 96 7.00 6.39 11.06
N GLN A 97 7.40 5.32 11.75
CA GLN A 97 6.51 4.21 12.05
C GLN A 97 5.59 4.59 13.21
N VAL A 98 4.33 4.86 12.89
CA VAL A 98 3.30 5.21 13.88
C VAL A 98 2.21 4.16 13.86
N ASN A 99 1.79 3.74 15.05
CA ASN A 99 0.68 2.81 15.23
C ASN A 99 -0.58 3.34 14.52
N PRO A 100 -1.25 2.55 13.67
CA PRO A 100 -2.45 2.96 12.95
C PRO A 100 -3.57 3.52 13.84
N TRP A 101 -3.75 3.00 15.07
CA TRP A 101 -4.77 3.50 16.01
C TRP A 101 -4.52 4.95 16.43
N ILE A 102 -3.25 5.35 16.58
CA ILE A 102 -2.89 6.72 16.95
C ILE A 102 -3.25 7.65 15.79
N MET A 103 -2.86 7.29 14.56
CA MET A 103 -3.14 8.11 13.38
C MET A 103 -4.64 8.23 13.12
N PHE A 104 -5.38 7.13 13.22
CA PHE A 104 -6.85 7.15 13.18
C PHE A 104 -7.44 8.14 14.19
N THR A 105 -6.95 8.14 15.43
CA THR A 105 -7.42 9.07 16.47
C THR A 105 -7.11 10.52 16.12
N VAL A 106 -5.93 10.79 15.57
CA VAL A 106 -5.54 12.14 15.11
C VAL A 106 -6.47 12.62 13.98
N ASP A 107 -6.75 11.76 12.99
CA ASP A 107 -7.64 12.11 11.88
C ASP A 107 -9.08 12.33 12.34
N VAL A 108 -9.59 11.48 13.24
CA VAL A 108 -10.92 11.67 13.86
C VAL A 108 -10.98 12.98 14.64
N ALA A 109 -9.94 13.33 15.39
CA ALA A 109 -9.87 14.60 16.10
C ALA A 109 -9.90 15.80 15.13
N ALA A 110 -9.16 15.72 14.01
CA ALA A 110 -9.19 16.73 12.96
C ALA A 110 -10.59 16.87 12.33
N LEU A 111 -11.27 15.77 12.05
CA LEU A 111 -12.66 15.76 11.55
C LEU A 111 -13.63 16.42 12.52
N LEU A 112 -13.54 16.10 13.82
CA LEU A 112 -14.39 16.71 14.84
C LEU A 112 -14.14 18.23 14.97
N LEU A 113 -12.87 18.65 14.88
CA LEU A 113 -12.50 20.07 14.85
C LEU A 113 -13.08 20.77 13.61
N LEU A 114 -13.00 20.15 12.43
CA LEU A 114 -13.59 20.69 11.20
C LEU A 114 -15.12 20.78 11.31
N LEU A 115 -15.80 19.76 11.84
CA LEU A 115 -17.26 19.77 12.06
C LEU A 115 -17.69 20.91 12.99
N LYS A 116 -16.93 21.18 14.05
CA LYS A 116 -17.20 22.28 14.97
C LYS A 116 -17.07 23.67 14.33
N ILE A 117 -16.23 23.80 13.29
CA ILE A 117 -15.93 25.08 12.61
C ILE A 117 -16.74 25.25 11.31
N ARG A 118 -17.66 24.32 11.02
CA ARG A 118 -18.45 24.28 9.79
C ARG A 118 -18.89 25.68 9.32
N PRO A 119 -18.45 26.13 8.13
CA PRO A 119 -18.88 27.41 7.57
C PRO A 119 -20.37 27.37 7.24
N ALA A 120 -21.05 28.51 7.36
CA ALA A 120 -22.48 28.60 7.10
C ALA A 120 -22.75 28.42 5.60
N LEU A 121 -23.70 27.54 5.25
CA LEU A 121 -24.06 27.27 3.85
C LEU A 121 -24.64 28.50 3.12
N LYS A 122 -25.05 29.54 3.85
CA LYS A 122 -25.59 30.79 3.28
C LYS A 122 -24.58 31.52 2.40
N ASP A 123 -23.29 31.38 2.68
CA ASP A 123 -22.22 32.01 1.88
C ASP A 123 -22.01 31.32 0.51
N VAL A 124 -22.62 30.14 0.32
CA VAL A 124 -22.43 29.30 -0.87
C VAL A 124 -23.37 29.71 -2.00
N TYR A 125 -24.54 30.25 -1.68
CA TYR A 125 -25.57 30.56 -2.68
C TYR A 125 -25.17 31.72 -3.61
N ASN A 126 -24.24 32.58 -3.19
CA ASN A 126 -23.80 33.73 -3.98
C ASN A 126 -22.54 33.45 -4.83
N ILE A 127 -22.18 32.17 -4.94
CA ILE A 127 -20.99 31.74 -5.67
C ILE A 127 -21.34 31.63 -7.17
N LYS A 128 -20.89 32.60 -7.96
CA LYS A 128 -21.01 32.57 -9.44
C LYS A 128 -20.32 31.33 -10.04
N CYS A 129 -20.81 30.88 -11.20
CA CYS A 129 -20.42 29.70 -12.00
C CYS A 129 -18.89 29.41 -12.14
N LYS A 130 -18.02 30.40 -11.90
CA LYS A 130 -16.55 30.21 -11.84
C LYS A 130 -16.04 29.31 -10.70
N GLN A 131 -16.88 28.89 -9.75
CA GLN A 131 -16.51 27.90 -8.72
C GLN A 131 -17.19 26.52 -8.88
N ALA A 132 -17.74 26.18 -10.04
CA ALA A 132 -18.14 24.79 -10.34
C ALA A 132 -16.91 23.86 -10.51
N ILE A 133 -15.78 24.43 -10.93
CA ILE A 133 -14.51 23.73 -11.14
C ILE A 133 -14.02 22.98 -9.88
N PRO A 134 -13.96 23.58 -8.67
CA PRO A 134 -13.53 22.85 -7.49
C PRO A 134 -14.48 21.70 -7.11
N PHE A 135 -15.78 21.77 -7.39
CA PHE A 135 -16.70 20.66 -7.13
C PHE A 135 -16.44 19.47 -8.06
N ALA A 136 -16.18 19.72 -9.34
CA ALA A 136 -15.76 18.67 -10.26
C ALA A 136 -14.44 18.02 -9.80
N LEU A 137 -13.49 18.82 -9.32
CA LEU A 137 -12.23 18.32 -8.76
C LEU A 137 -12.43 17.49 -7.48
N VAL A 138 -13.41 17.82 -6.61
CA VAL A 138 -13.78 16.98 -5.45
C VAL A 138 -14.24 15.60 -5.90
N ILE A 139 -15.16 15.54 -6.86
CA ILE A 139 -15.74 14.28 -7.33
C ILE A 139 -14.65 13.44 -8.01
N ILE A 140 -13.84 14.07 -8.86
CA ILE A 140 -12.72 13.41 -9.52
C ILE A 140 -11.73 12.90 -8.46
N PHE A 141 -11.32 13.73 -7.50
CA PHE A 141 -10.37 13.32 -6.46
C PHE A 141 -10.92 12.18 -5.61
N GLY A 142 -12.19 12.24 -5.19
CA GLY A 142 -12.85 11.17 -4.44
C GLY A 142 -12.95 9.85 -5.22
N ILE A 143 -13.32 9.91 -6.51
CA ILE A 143 -13.33 8.75 -7.40
C ILE A 143 -11.92 8.20 -7.59
N THR A 144 -10.93 9.08 -7.77
CA THR A 144 -9.54 8.68 -7.93
C THR A 144 -9.08 7.96 -6.66
N LEU A 145 -9.33 8.52 -5.48
CA LEU A 145 -8.96 7.91 -4.20
C LEU A 145 -9.63 6.54 -3.99
N ALA A 146 -10.90 6.39 -4.41
CA ALA A 146 -11.62 5.13 -4.36
C ALA A 146 -11.02 4.07 -5.30
N ILE A 147 -10.73 4.43 -6.55
CA ILE A 147 -10.09 3.55 -7.54
C ILE A 147 -8.67 3.17 -7.08
N LEU A 148 -7.95 4.11 -6.46
CA LEU A 148 -6.62 3.87 -5.94
C LEU A 148 -6.64 2.94 -4.73
N CYS A 149 -7.66 3.01 -3.89
CA CYS A 149 -7.84 2.06 -2.80
C CYS A 149 -8.01 0.62 -3.35
N GLU A 150 -8.68 0.45 -4.49
CA GLU A 150 -8.86 -0.85 -5.15
C GLU A 150 -7.60 -1.41 -5.82
N SER A 151 -6.69 -0.55 -6.30
CA SER A 151 -5.51 -0.97 -7.07
C SER A 151 -4.30 -1.36 -6.22
N THR A 152 -4.36 -1.08 -4.92
CA THR A 152 -3.24 -1.34 -4.00
C THR A 152 -3.19 -2.79 -3.54
N GLN A 153 -2.01 -3.29 -3.20
CA GLN A 153 -1.83 -4.60 -2.56
C GLN A 153 -2.68 -4.74 -1.29
N PHE A 154 -2.97 -3.64 -0.59
CA PHE A 154 -3.93 -3.61 0.51
C PHE A 154 -5.36 -3.97 0.08
N GLY A 155 -5.83 -3.41 -1.04
CA GLY A 155 -7.07 -3.84 -1.67
C GLY A 155 -7.05 -5.34 -2.01
N GLN A 156 -5.91 -5.89 -2.44
CA GLN A 156 -5.79 -7.32 -2.68
C GLN A 156 -5.81 -8.17 -1.40
N ASN A 157 -5.15 -7.75 -0.32
CA ASN A 157 -5.18 -8.47 0.97
C ASN A 157 -6.56 -8.43 1.63
N ILE A 158 -7.27 -7.29 1.51
CA ILE A 158 -8.66 -7.18 1.96
C ILE A 158 -9.56 -8.02 1.06
N LYS A 159 -9.39 -7.98 -0.27
CA LYS A 159 -10.14 -8.85 -1.19
C LYS A 159 -9.86 -10.33 -0.90
N ALA A 160 -8.64 -10.70 -0.53
CA ALA A 160 -8.29 -12.06 -0.12
C ALA A 160 -9.06 -12.45 1.15
N LYS A 161 -9.02 -11.60 2.19
CA LYS A 161 -9.79 -11.83 3.42
C LYS A 161 -11.30 -11.86 3.21
N ILE A 162 -11.83 -11.00 2.33
CA ILE A 162 -13.26 -10.97 1.95
C ILE A 162 -13.64 -12.20 1.11
N ARG A 163 -12.73 -12.70 0.26
CA ARG A 163 -12.91 -13.95 -0.49
C ARG A 163 -12.84 -15.19 0.40
N GLY A 164 -12.35 -15.06 1.62
CA GLY A 164 -12.14 -16.17 2.54
C GLY A 164 -10.83 -16.92 2.29
N ASP A 165 -9.84 -16.26 1.65
CA ASP A 165 -8.51 -16.82 1.46
C ASP A 165 -7.88 -17.05 2.85
N GLN A 166 -7.54 -18.30 3.15
CA GLN A 166 -7.05 -18.70 4.46
C GLN A 166 -5.56 -18.39 4.66
N VAL A 167 -4.79 -18.37 3.57
CA VAL A 167 -3.35 -18.09 3.57
C VAL A 167 -3.09 -16.92 2.62
N VAL A 168 -2.23 -16.00 3.02
CA VAL A 168 -1.85 -14.84 2.21
C VAL A 168 -0.34 -14.76 2.14
N LEU A 169 0.20 -14.59 0.93
CA LEU A 169 1.60 -14.24 0.72
C LEU A 169 1.79 -12.76 1.05
N ARG A 170 2.74 -12.43 1.96
CA ARG A 170 3.08 -11.03 2.25
C ARG A 170 3.56 -10.28 1.01
N GLN A 171 4.21 -11.01 0.10
CA GLN A 171 4.78 -10.49 -1.12
C GLN A 171 4.14 -11.21 -2.31
N SER A 172 3.27 -10.51 -3.07
CA SER A 172 2.79 -11.04 -4.35
C SER A 172 3.83 -10.97 -5.46
N LYS A 173 4.91 -10.22 -5.23
CA LYS A 173 6.09 -10.11 -6.10
C LYS A 173 7.34 -10.39 -5.29
N VAL A 174 8.11 -11.39 -5.69
CA VAL A 174 9.40 -11.71 -5.08
C VAL A 174 10.49 -11.35 -6.07
N ASN A 175 11.33 -10.39 -5.69
CA ASN A 175 12.53 -10.05 -6.44
C ASN A 175 13.63 -11.03 -6.03
N LEU A 176 14.02 -11.89 -6.97
CA LEU A 176 15.07 -12.89 -6.78
C LEU A 176 16.48 -12.30 -7.01
N GLY A 177 16.54 -11.04 -7.46
CA GLY A 177 17.79 -10.33 -7.71
C GLY A 177 18.32 -10.53 -9.13
N ILE A 178 19.62 -10.31 -9.25
CA ILE A 178 20.35 -10.37 -10.51
C ILE A 178 21.24 -11.61 -10.48
N GLY A 179 21.25 -12.39 -11.56
CA GLY A 179 22.06 -13.60 -11.68
C GLY A 179 22.75 -13.74 -13.03
N GLN A 180 23.67 -14.69 -13.07
CA GLN A 180 24.36 -15.14 -14.28
C GLN A 180 23.56 -16.25 -14.98
N MET A 181 23.93 -16.53 -16.23
CA MET A 181 23.35 -17.64 -16.98
C MET A 181 23.64 -18.98 -16.26
N ASP A 182 22.63 -19.86 -16.23
CA ASP A 182 22.66 -21.16 -15.54
C ASP A 182 22.81 -21.05 -14.01
N GLU A 183 22.57 -19.86 -13.43
CA GLU A 183 22.53 -19.66 -11.99
C GLU A 183 21.10 -19.86 -11.44
N TRP A 184 21.03 -20.49 -10.26
CA TRP A 184 19.80 -20.56 -9.48
C TRP A 184 19.73 -19.38 -8.51
N LEU A 185 18.78 -18.48 -8.75
CA LEU A 185 18.43 -17.43 -7.80
C LEU A 185 17.43 -17.98 -6.78
N GLU A 186 17.61 -17.62 -5.52
CA GLU A 186 16.79 -18.11 -4.41
C GLU A 186 16.35 -16.96 -3.50
N HIS A 187 15.07 -16.96 -3.12
CA HIS A 187 14.55 -16.03 -2.13
C HIS A 187 13.42 -16.67 -1.32
N ASN A 188 13.17 -16.14 -0.12
CA ASN A 188 12.09 -16.61 0.74
C ASN A 188 10.84 -15.76 0.51
N ALA A 189 9.76 -16.38 0.05
CA ALA A 189 8.44 -15.80 0.11
C ALA A 189 7.83 -16.05 1.50
N GLU A 190 7.26 -15.02 2.12
CA GLU A 190 6.62 -15.14 3.43
C GLU A 190 5.11 -15.39 3.26
N ALA A 191 4.62 -16.50 3.80
CA ALA A 191 3.22 -16.87 3.83
C ALA A 191 2.69 -16.83 5.27
N VAL A 192 1.50 -16.27 5.45
CA VAL A 192 0.84 -16.18 6.77
C VAL A 192 -0.52 -16.86 6.69
N ASN A 193 -0.79 -17.78 7.60
CA ASN A 193 -2.12 -18.37 7.76
C ASN A 193 -2.99 -17.47 8.66
N TRP A 194 -4.05 -16.90 8.09
CA TRP A 194 -5.00 -16.03 8.78
C TRP A 194 -6.25 -16.78 9.27
N SER A 195 -6.38 -18.06 8.96
CA SER A 195 -7.49 -18.89 9.42
C SER A 195 -7.29 -19.36 10.86
N SER A 196 -8.38 -19.86 11.45
CA SER A 196 -8.38 -20.50 12.78
C SER A 196 -7.95 -21.98 12.74
N GLU A 197 -7.72 -22.53 11.56
CA GLU A 197 -7.40 -23.94 11.34
C GLU A 197 -5.96 -24.08 10.82
N THR A 198 -5.39 -25.29 10.91
CA THR A 198 -4.10 -25.55 10.27
C THR A 198 -4.33 -25.64 8.76
N VAL A 199 -3.45 -24.98 8.01
CA VAL A 199 -3.51 -25.00 6.56
C VAL A 199 -2.22 -25.61 6.04
N ARG A 200 -2.35 -26.55 5.09
CA ARG A 200 -1.21 -27.22 4.48
C ARG A 200 -1.01 -26.72 3.05
N ILE A 201 0.21 -26.29 2.75
CA ILE A 201 0.65 -26.04 1.38
C ILE A 201 1.24 -27.35 0.87
N TYR A 202 0.61 -27.97 -0.13
CA TYR A 202 0.99 -29.30 -0.60
C TYR A 202 1.96 -29.25 -1.77
N GLY A 203 2.00 -28.12 -2.47
CA GLY A 203 2.89 -27.91 -3.61
C GLY A 203 2.61 -26.57 -4.27
N GLY A 204 3.10 -26.44 -5.49
CA GLY A 204 2.82 -25.32 -6.37
C GLY A 204 3.25 -25.63 -7.80
N THR A 205 2.98 -24.70 -8.70
CA THR A 205 3.43 -24.80 -10.10
C THR A 205 4.94 -25.09 -10.15
N SER A 206 5.36 -26.04 -10.98
CA SER A 206 6.78 -26.26 -11.28
C SER A 206 6.97 -26.24 -12.78
N ALA A 207 7.92 -25.45 -13.28
CA ALA A 207 8.29 -25.47 -14.70
C ALA A 207 9.80 -25.69 -14.87
N CYS A 208 10.24 -25.86 -16.11
CA CYS A 208 11.64 -26.19 -16.44
C CYS A 208 12.68 -25.17 -15.92
N ASN A 209 12.26 -23.97 -15.53
CA ASN A 209 13.08 -22.85 -15.09
C ASN A 209 12.76 -22.35 -13.66
N PHE A 210 11.87 -22.98 -12.89
CA PHE A 210 11.67 -22.61 -11.48
C PHE A 210 11.20 -23.78 -10.63
N ASP A 211 11.59 -23.74 -9.35
CA ASP A 211 11.27 -24.76 -8.35
C ASP A 211 10.77 -24.07 -7.07
N ILE A 212 9.54 -24.40 -6.69
CA ILE A 212 8.88 -23.95 -5.44
C ILE A 212 8.44 -25.13 -4.57
N LEU A 213 8.84 -26.36 -4.92
CA LEU A 213 8.34 -27.58 -4.30
C LEU A 213 9.23 -28.10 -3.17
N GLN A 214 10.45 -27.57 -3.00
CA GLN A 214 11.44 -28.16 -2.08
C GLN A 214 10.99 -28.18 -0.61
N ASP A 215 10.18 -27.20 -0.22
CA ASP A 215 9.67 -27.09 1.16
C ASP A 215 8.28 -27.71 1.33
N CYS A 216 7.67 -28.23 0.26
CA CYS A 216 6.33 -28.79 0.30
C CYS A 216 6.35 -30.32 0.51
N PRO A 217 5.38 -30.89 1.26
CA PRO A 217 4.28 -30.20 1.92
C PRO A 217 4.70 -29.52 3.23
N ILE A 218 4.07 -28.39 3.57
CA ILE A 218 4.31 -27.65 4.82
C ILE A 218 3.01 -27.26 5.52
N ASP A 219 2.96 -27.50 6.83
CA ASP A 219 1.83 -27.15 7.70
C ASP A 219 2.05 -25.79 8.35
N ILE A 220 1.07 -24.90 8.19
CA ILE A 220 1.06 -23.55 8.75
C ILE A 220 -0.04 -23.48 9.80
N LYS A 221 0.34 -23.38 11.07
CA LYS A 221 -0.63 -23.24 12.17
C LYS A 221 -1.37 -21.89 12.09
N PRO A 222 -2.53 -21.74 12.76
CA PRO A 222 -3.23 -20.46 12.86
C PRO A 222 -2.31 -19.32 13.28
N LEU A 223 -2.34 -18.21 12.53
CA LEU A 223 -1.53 -17.00 12.73
C LEU A 223 -0.01 -17.22 12.66
N GLN A 224 0.43 -18.40 12.20
CA GLN A 224 1.85 -18.68 12.00
C GLN A 224 2.31 -18.13 10.65
N GLU A 225 3.53 -17.59 10.66
CA GLU A 225 4.25 -17.18 9.48
C GLU A 225 5.29 -18.24 9.10
N VAL A 226 5.37 -18.55 7.81
CA VAL A 226 6.33 -19.51 7.26
C VAL A 226 7.05 -18.90 6.07
N LYS A 227 8.32 -19.30 5.90
CA LYS A 227 9.15 -18.92 4.76
C LYS A 227 9.13 -20.06 3.76
N LEU A 228 8.72 -19.77 2.54
CA LEU A 228 8.70 -20.68 1.40
C LEU A 228 9.85 -20.31 0.48
N ARG A 229 10.80 -21.22 0.28
CA ARG A 229 11.90 -20.99 -0.65
C ARG A 229 11.38 -21.08 -2.08
N VAL A 230 11.68 -20.04 -2.83
CA VAL A 230 11.37 -19.95 -4.26
C VAL A 230 12.67 -19.83 -5.03
N ARG A 231 12.86 -20.73 -6.00
CA ARG A 231 14.07 -20.78 -6.81
C ARG A 231 13.74 -20.57 -8.28
N LEU A 232 14.50 -19.71 -8.96
CA LEU A 232 14.40 -19.47 -10.41
C LEU A 232 15.75 -19.79 -11.05
N HIS A 233 15.73 -20.59 -12.10
CA HIS A 233 16.90 -20.95 -12.87
C HIS A 233 16.97 -20.13 -14.16
N LEU A 234 18.05 -19.37 -14.32
CA LEU A 234 18.26 -18.46 -15.44
C LEU A 234 18.81 -19.20 -16.68
N LYS A 235 17.94 -19.91 -17.41
CA LYS A 235 18.37 -20.70 -18.58
C LYS A 235 18.51 -19.93 -19.90
N ASN A 236 17.88 -18.76 -20.04
CA ASN A 236 17.81 -18.06 -21.33
C ASN A 236 18.84 -16.90 -21.37
N PRO A 237 19.77 -16.85 -22.34
CA PRO A 237 20.84 -15.84 -22.42
C PRO A 237 20.38 -14.43 -22.83
N GLU A 238 19.15 -14.27 -23.32
CA GLU A 238 18.67 -12.94 -23.69
C GLU A 238 18.38 -12.15 -22.40
N GLY A 239 19.14 -11.08 -22.15
CA GLY A 239 19.10 -10.17 -20.99
C GLY A 239 17.75 -9.51 -20.70
N ILE A 240 16.73 -10.33 -20.49
CA ILE A 240 15.32 -10.00 -20.40
C ILE A 240 14.92 -10.22 -18.94
N PHE A 241 14.18 -9.26 -18.42
CA PHE A 241 13.44 -9.41 -17.17
C PHE A 241 12.59 -10.68 -17.23
N VAL A 242 12.95 -11.69 -16.44
CA VAL A 242 12.17 -12.92 -16.35
C VAL A 242 11.05 -12.65 -15.35
N LYS A 243 9.86 -12.38 -15.87
CA LYS A 243 8.63 -12.37 -15.09
C LYS A 243 7.96 -13.73 -15.23
N GLN A 244 7.94 -14.50 -14.15
CA GLN A 244 7.27 -15.80 -14.12
C GLN A 244 6.13 -15.77 -13.10
N GLU A 245 4.95 -16.22 -13.51
CA GLU A 245 3.81 -16.41 -12.61
C GLU A 245 3.82 -17.87 -12.14
N ALA A 246 3.73 -18.05 -10.82
CA ALA A 246 3.63 -19.34 -10.16
C ALA A 246 2.48 -19.30 -9.16
N ALA A 247 1.93 -20.46 -8.79
CA ALA A 247 0.89 -20.56 -7.79
C ALA A 247 1.21 -21.65 -6.77
N PHE A 248 0.91 -21.44 -5.50
CA PHE A 248 0.90 -22.50 -4.49
C PHE A 248 -0.50 -23.10 -4.35
N TRP A 249 -0.58 -24.42 -4.18
CA TRP A 249 -1.81 -25.12 -3.90
C TRP A 249 -1.97 -25.35 -2.40
N VAL A 250 -3.10 -24.90 -1.89
CA VAL A 250 -3.40 -24.87 -0.47
C VAL A 250 -4.61 -25.73 -0.18
N SER A 251 -4.51 -26.60 0.83
CA SER A 251 -5.66 -27.36 1.34
C SER A 251 -5.73 -27.29 2.86
N ASN A 252 -6.96 -27.28 3.37
CA ASN A 252 -7.26 -27.36 4.80
C ASN A 252 -7.31 -28.83 5.27
N ASP A 253 -7.48 -29.05 6.58
CA ASP A 253 -7.57 -30.38 7.18
C ASP A 253 -8.72 -31.25 6.63
N SER A 254 -9.73 -30.66 5.98
CA SER A 254 -10.80 -31.40 5.29
C SER A 254 -10.39 -31.94 3.91
N GLY A 255 -9.14 -31.73 3.48
CA GLY A 255 -8.61 -32.22 2.20
C GLY A 255 -9.20 -31.52 0.98
N THR A 256 -9.93 -30.41 1.17
CA THR A 256 -10.47 -29.62 0.08
C THR A 256 -9.38 -28.72 -0.46
N ILE A 257 -9.07 -28.77 -1.77
CA ILE A 257 -8.21 -27.77 -2.40
C ILE A 257 -8.96 -26.46 -2.33
N VAL A 258 -8.47 -25.54 -1.51
CA VAL A 258 -9.23 -24.34 -1.20
C VAL A 258 -8.88 -23.23 -2.20
N TRP A 259 -7.59 -23.04 -2.54
CA TRP A 259 -7.16 -21.88 -3.35
C TRP A 259 -5.81 -22.07 -4.09
N GLU A 260 -5.60 -21.25 -5.12
CA GLU A 260 -4.30 -20.97 -5.74
C GLU A 260 -3.73 -19.65 -5.22
N LEU A 261 -2.51 -19.64 -4.70
CA LEU A 261 -1.82 -18.43 -4.24
C LEU A 261 -0.85 -17.91 -5.31
N PRO A 262 -1.23 -16.90 -6.12
CA PRO A 262 -0.36 -16.41 -7.18
C PRO A 262 0.84 -15.66 -6.60
N ILE A 263 2.01 -15.94 -7.15
CA ILE A 263 3.25 -15.24 -6.88
C ILE A 263 3.93 -14.89 -8.20
N THR A 264 4.42 -13.67 -8.31
CA THR A 264 5.23 -13.23 -9.45
C THR A 264 6.69 -13.22 -9.06
N LEU A 265 7.49 -14.02 -9.76
CA LEU A 265 8.93 -14.05 -9.60
C LEU A 265 9.55 -13.10 -10.60
N ILE A 266 10.47 -12.26 -10.13
CA ILE A 266 11.20 -11.30 -10.95
C ILE A 266 12.67 -11.58 -10.76
N GLY A 267 13.35 -11.96 -11.84
CA GLY A 267 14.80 -12.07 -11.90
C GLY A 267 15.34 -11.27 -13.08
N VAL A 268 16.56 -10.76 -12.95
CA VAL A 268 17.26 -10.04 -14.02
C VAL A 268 18.54 -10.80 -14.37
N LEU A 269 18.71 -11.12 -15.64
CA LEU A 269 19.97 -11.64 -16.15
C LEU A 269 20.93 -10.47 -16.39
N SER A 270 22.15 -10.56 -15.87
CA SER A 270 23.21 -9.58 -16.20
C SER A 270 24.43 -10.28 -16.77
N GLU A 271 24.87 -9.85 -17.96
CA GLU A 271 26.15 -10.28 -18.55
C GLU A 271 27.35 -9.73 -17.76
N ASN A 272 27.16 -8.65 -16.99
CA ASN A 272 28.19 -8.03 -16.17
C ASN A 272 27.62 -7.57 -14.81
N PRO A 273 27.66 -8.41 -13.77
CA PRO A 273 27.09 -8.08 -12.46
C PRO A 273 27.77 -6.87 -11.78
N ALA A 274 28.97 -6.46 -12.23
CA ALA A 274 29.71 -5.37 -11.62
C ALA A 274 29.06 -3.98 -11.81
N HIS A 275 28.21 -3.79 -12.83
CA HIS A 275 27.61 -2.48 -13.13
C HIS A 275 26.32 -2.15 -12.36
N PHE A 276 25.68 -3.13 -11.71
CA PHE A 276 24.35 -2.94 -11.10
C PHE A 276 24.34 -2.73 -9.57
N ASN A 277 25.43 -3.03 -8.87
CA ASN A 277 25.54 -2.83 -7.42
C ASN A 277 25.45 -1.36 -6.95
N GLU A 278 25.37 -0.40 -7.89
CA GLU A 278 25.21 1.03 -7.63
C GLU A 278 23.74 1.50 -7.67
N VAL A 279 22.80 0.70 -8.18
CA VAL A 279 21.41 1.14 -8.40
C VAL A 279 20.46 0.78 -7.24
N ASP A 280 20.80 -0.24 -6.44
CA ASP A 280 19.97 -0.75 -5.33
C ASP A 280 20.48 -0.41 -3.90
N LYS A 281 21.43 0.54 -3.78
CA LYS A 281 21.85 1.13 -2.50
C LYS A 281 21.29 2.55 -2.35
#